data_AF-A0A2I0DQV9-F1
#
_entry.id   AF-A0A2I0DQV9-F1
#
_cell.length_a   1.000
_cell.length_b   1.000
_cell.length_c   1.000
_cell.angle_alpha   90.00
_cell.angle_beta   90.00
_cell.angle_gamma   90.00
#
_symmetry.space_group_name_H-M   'P 1'
#
loop_
_entity.id
_entity.type
_entity.pdbx_description
1 polymer ?
#
loop_
_entity_poly.entity_id
_entity_poly.type
_entity_poly.pdbx_seq_one_letter_code
_entity_poly.pdbx_strand_id
1 'polypeptide(L)'
;METVLGMTAIAVALLIGMGALGTAIGFGLLGGKFLEGAARQPEMAPMLQVKMFIVAGLLDAVTMIGVGIALFMLFTNPLGAML
;
A
#
# COMPACT_ATOMS: atom_id res chain seq x y z
N MET A 1 9.35 11.97 -26.84
CA MET A 1 8.27 12.08 -25.84
C MET A 1 7.47 10.79 -25.69
N GLU A 2 6.99 10.16 -26.76
CA GLU A 2 6.12 8.96 -26.68
C GLU A 2 6.73 7.78 -25.92
N THR A 3 8.00 7.44 -26.17
CA THR A 3 8.69 6.34 -25.46
C THR A 3 8.79 6.58 -23.95
N VAL A 4 9.02 7.83 -23.54
CA VAL A 4 9.13 8.20 -22.11
C VAL A 4 7.77 8.10 -21.43
N LEU A 5 6.71 8.60 -22.07
CA LEU A 5 5.34 8.44 -21.58
C LEU A 5 4.94 6.97 -21.44
N GLY A 6 5.25 6.12 -22.43
CA GLY A 6 4.99 4.69 -22.37
C GLY A 6 5.72 3.98 -21.22
N MET A 7 7.01 4.29 -21.02
CA MET A 7 7.78 3.73 -19.91
C MET A 7 7.32 4.24 -18.55
N THR A 8 6.91 5.51 -18.45
CA THR A 8 6.31 6.05 -17.22
C THR A 8 5.00 5.35 -16.88
N ALA A 9 4.13 5.07 -17.86
CA ALA A 9 2.89 4.34 -17.62
C ALA A 9 3.14 2.93 -17.05
N ILE A 10 4.15 2.22 -17.57
CA ILE A 10 4.56 0.91 -17.05
C ILE A 10 5.11 1.04 -15.61
N ALA A 11 5.96 2.03 -15.36
CA ALA A 11 6.52 2.27 -14.03
C ALA A 11 5.41 2.56 -13.00
N VAL A 12 4.43 3.39 -13.36
CA VAL A 12 3.25 3.71 -12.54
C VAL A 12 2.42 2.45 -12.25
N ALA A 13 2.16 1.63 -13.28
CA ALA A 13 1.41 0.37 -13.10
C ALA A 13 2.12 -0.59 -12.14
N LEU A 14 3.45 -0.69 -12.24
CA LEU A 14 4.26 -1.52 -11.34
C LEU A 14 4.26 -0.97 -9.91
N LEU A 15 4.44 0.34 -9.72
CA LEU A 15 4.44 0.98 -8.40
C LEU A 15 3.13 0.75 -7.66
N ILE A 16 2.00 0.98 -8.33
CA ILE A 16 0.67 0.79 -7.75
C ILE A 16 0.38 -0.70 -7.55
N GLY A 17 0.64 -1.54 -8.56
CA GLY A 17 0.35 -2.97 -8.51
C GLY A 17 1.12 -3.69 -7.41
N MET A 18 2.43 -3.46 -7.33
CA MET A 18 3.30 -4.04 -6.30
C MET A 18 2.96 -3.51 -4.90
N GLY A 19 2.68 -2.19 -4.78
CA GLY A 19 2.26 -1.58 -3.53
C GLY A 19 0.95 -2.14 -3.01
N ALA A 20 -0.05 -2.32 -3.89
CA ALA A 20 -1.33 -2.92 -3.56
C ALA A 20 -1.19 -4.40 -3.15
N LEU A 21 -0.34 -5.16 -3.84
CA LEU A 21 -0.03 -6.55 -3.50
C LEU A 21 0.57 -6.68 -2.10
N GLY A 22 1.57 -5.84 -1.76
CA GLY A 22 2.18 -5.84 -0.44
C GLY A 22 1.17 -5.55 0.68
N THR A 23 0.31 -4.55 0.46
CA THR A 23 -0.76 -4.19 1.41
C THR A 23 -1.80 -5.29 1.56
N ALA A 24 -2.26 -5.90 0.46
CA ALA A 24 -3.21 -7.00 0.50
C ALA A 24 -2.69 -8.21 1.30
N ILE A 25 -1.43 -8.60 1.07
CA ILE A 25 -0.79 -9.69 1.81
C ILE A 25 -0.66 -9.33 3.29
N GLY A 26 -0.18 -8.12 3.59
CA GLY A 26 0.02 -7.69 4.97
C GLY A 26 -1.28 -7.60 5.77
N PHE A 27 -2.36 -7.08 5.17
CA PHE A 27 -3.69 -7.08 5.79
C PHE A 27 -4.26 -8.48 5.97
N GLY A 28 -4.04 -9.39 5.01
CA GLY A 28 -4.45 -10.78 5.14
C GLY A 28 -3.79 -11.47 6.33
N LEU A 29 -2.48 -11.27 6.52
CA LEU A 29 -1.73 -11.83 7.65
C LEU A 29 -2.14 -11.20 8.98
N LEU A 30 -2.21 -9.86 9.03
CA LEU A 30 -2.59 -9.11 10.22
C LEU A 30 -4.01 -9.46 10.69
N GLY A 31 -4.97 -9.44 9.77
CA GLY A 31 -6.37 -9.79 10.04
C GLY A 31 -6.53 -11.24 10.47
N GLY A 32 -5.83 -12.17 9.82
CA GLY A 32 -5.82 -13.58 10.23
C GLY A 32 -5.32 -13.78 11.67
N LYS A 33 -4.22 -13.13 12.04
CA LYS A 33 -3.66 -13.19 13.40
C LYS A 33 -4.55 -12.51 14.44
N PHE A 34 -5.22 -11.42 14.08
CA PHE A 34 -6.21 -10.79 14.92
C PHE A 34 -7.38 -11.73 15.22
N LEU A 35 -7.95 -12.39 14.20
CA LEU A 35 -9.05 -13.34 14.38
C LEU A 35 -8.65 -14.55 15.23
N GLU A 36 -7.46 -15.13 15.00
CA GLU A 36 -6.91 -16.20 15.85
C GLU A 36 -6.77 -15.76 17.31
N GLY A 37 -6.26 -14.55 17.55
CA GLY A 37 -6.07 -13.99 18.90
C GLY A 37 -7.40 -13.74 19.62
N ALA A 38 -8.36 -13.14 18.91
CA ALA A 38 -9.69 -12.86 19.44
C ALA A 38 -10.49 -14.14 19.73
N ALA A 39 -10.35 -15.17 18.89
CA ALA A 39 -11.00 -16.47 19.11
C ALA A 39 -10.42 -17.22 20.32
N ARG A 40 -9.11 -17.10 20.59
CA ARG A 40 -8.46 -17.74 21.75
C ARG A 40 -8.67 -16.98 23.06
N GLN A 41 -8.68 -15.65 23.00
CA GLN A 41 -8.79 -14.77 24.16
C GLN A 41 -9.72 -13.59 23.85
N PRO A 42 -11.05 -13.78 23.98
CA PRO A 42 -12.03 -12.74 23.63
C PRO A 42 -11.88 -11.48 24.51
N GLU A 43 -11.41 -11.64 25.74
CA GLU A 43 -11.14 -10.55 26.69
C GLU A 43 -10.10 -9.56 26.17
N MET A 44 -9.15 -10.04 25.36
CA MET A 44 -8.07 -9.25 24.80
C MET A 44 -8.43 -8.64 23.44
N ALA A 45 -9.58 -8.98 22.85
CA ALA A 45 -9.98 -8.53 21.52
C ALA A 45 -10.03 -6.99 21.38
N PRO A 46 -10.56 -6.21 22.34
CA PRO A 46 -10.57 -4.74 22.23
C PRO A 46 -9.15 -4.15 22.19
N MET A 47 -8.23 -4.68 23.00
CA MET A 47 -6.84 -4.24 23.01
C MET A 47 -6.12 -4.64 21.71
N LEU A 48 -6.36 -5.86 21.21
CA LEU A 48 -5.78 -6.33 19.95
C LEU A 48 -6.31 -5.54 18.75
N GLN A 49 -7.56 -5.10 18.77
CA GLN A 49 -8.15 -4.28 17.70
C GLN A 49 -7.46 -2.93 17.57
N VAL A 50 -7.19 -2.25 18.69
CA VAL A 50 -6.46 -0.96 18.67
C VAL A 50 -5.04 -1.14 18.12
N LYS A 51 -4.33 -2.17 18.58
CA LYS A 51 -2.99 -2.50 18.07
C LYS A 51 -3.02 -2.85 16.58
N MET A 52 -4.03 -3.60 16.14
CA MET A 52 -4.25 -3.93 14.74
C MET A 52 -4.39 -2.67 13.89
N PHE A 53 -5.20 -1.69 14.29
CA PHE A 53 -5.38 -0.45 13.54
C PHE A 53 -4.12 0.40 13.45
N ILE A 54 -3.31 0.46 14.51
CA ILE A 54 -2.03 1.19 14.48
C ILE A 54 -1.10 0.57 13.44
N VAL A 55 -0.95 -0.75 13.45
CA VAL A 55 -0.09 -1.46 12.49
C VAL A 55 -0.67 -1.41 11.08
N ALA A 56 -1.99 -1.55 10.93
CA ALA A 56 -2.69 -1.41 9.66
C ALA A 56 -2.47 -0.03 9.03
N GLY A 57 -2.56 1.05 9.82
CA GLY A 57 -2.29 2.40 9.34
C GLY A 57 -0.84 2.58 8.90
N LEU A 58 0.12 2.01 9.63
CA LEU A 58 1.54 2.06 9.26
C LEU A 58 1.83 1.27 7.98
N LEU A 59 1.18 0.11 7.82
CA LEU A 59 1.27 -0.73 6.64
C LEU A 59 0.71 0.00 5.40
N ASP A 60 -0.46 0.62 5.52
CA ASP A 60 -1.10 1.32 4.40
C ASP A 60 -0.36 2.62 4.03
N ALA A 61 0.28 3.29 5.01
CA ALA A 61 1.05 4.50 4.77
C ALA A 61 2.18 4.29 3.74
N VAL A 62 2.87 3.15 3.78
CA VAL A 62 3.96 2.86 2.83
C VAL A 62 3.42 2.70 1.41
N THR A 63 2.32 1.97 1.24
CA THR A 63 1.67 1.80 -0.07
C THR A 63 1.12 3.12 -0.60
N MET A 64 0.50 3.94 0.26
CA MET A 64 -0.04 5.24 -0.13
C MET A 64 1.03 6.25 -0.54
N ILE A 65 2.23 6.21 0.07
CA ILE A 65 3.38 7.00 -0.41
C ILE A 65 3.75 6.58 -1.83
N GLY A 66 3.79 5.27 -2.11
CA GLY A 66 4.04 4.75 -3.45
C GLY A 66 2.99 5.21 -4.47
N VAL A 67 1.70 5.14 -4.11
CA VAL A 67 0.60 5.66 -4.94
C VAL A 67 0.75 7.16 -5.19
N GLY A 68 1.10 7.95 -4.19
CA GLY A 68 1.35 9.39 -4.33
C GLY A 68 2.43 9.70 -5.36
N ILE A 69 3.56 8.96 -5.30
CA ILE A 69 4.65 9.09 -6.28
C ILE A 69 4.18 8.67 -7.68
N ALA A 70 3.42 7.58 -7.78
CA ALA A 70 2.90 7.08 -9.04
C ALA A 70 1.95 8.08 -9.71
N LEU A 71 1.04 8.69 -8.94
CA LEU A 71 0.13 9.73 -9.44
C LEU A 71 0.88 11.01 -9.80
N PHE A 72 1.91 11.40 -9.04
CA PHE A 72 2.78 12.51 -9.39
C PHE A 72 3.47 12.27 -10.75
N MET A 73 4.02 11.08 -10.97
CA MET A 73 4.62 10.71 -12.26
C MET A 73 3.59 10.65 -13.40
N LEU A 74 2.34 10.29 -13.12
CA LEU A 74 1.29 10.18 -14.14
C LEU A 74 0.79 11.57 -14.60
N PHE A 75 0.52 12.48 -13.66
CA PHE A 75 -0.08 13.78 -13.96
C PHE A 75 0.95 14.91 -14.12
N THR A 76 2.12 14.79 -13.52
CA THR A 76 3.16 15.82 -13.54
C THR A 76 4.51 15.16 -13.78
N ASN A 77 4.62 14.39 -14.87
CA ASN A 77 5.81 13.63 -15.18
C ASN A 77 7.04 14.56 -15.35
N PRO A 78 7.98 14.59 -14.39
CA PRO A 78 9.14 15.48 -14.51
C PRO A 78 10.09 15.02 -15.63
N LEU A 79 10.08 13.73 -15.96
CA LEU A 79 10.94 13.16 -17.00
C LEU A 79 10.46 13.55 -18.41
N GLY A 80 9.15 13.73 -18.58
CA GLY A 80 8.57 14.22 -19.83
C GLY A 80 8.80 15.73 -20.04
N ALA A 81 8.92 16.50 -18.97
CA ALA A 81 9.16 17.95 -19.03
C ALA A 81 10.63 18.34 -19.26
N MET A 82 11.58 17.42 -19.07
CA MET A 82 13.01 17.64 -19.28
C MET A 82 13.48 17.40 -20.72
N LEU A 83 12.59 16.90 -21.61
CA LEU A 83 12.86 16.58 -23.02
C LEU A 83 12.00 17.45 -23.93
#